data_AF-A0A6J3BTZ4-F1
#
_entry.id   AF-A0A6J3BTZ4-F1
#
_cell.length_a   1.000
_cell.length_b   1.000
_cell.length_c   1.000
_cell.angle_alpha   90.00
_cell.angle_beta   90.00
_cell.angle_gamma   90.00
#
_symmetry.space_group_name_H-M   'P 1'
#
loop_
_entity.id
_entity.type
_entity.pdbx_description
1 polymer ?
#
loop_
_entity_poly.entity_id
_entity_poly.type
_entity_poly.pdbx_seq_one_letter_code
_entity_poly.pdbx_strand_id
1 'polypeptide(L)'
;MFAHGNSLFLLQLALVLVTSVNLVVTEAGYNNYCATANYGDRNGLPVPLQPTTVQAGVRDARVAVDAGMACAPSKHPVGVSIIVCDYDVSPAVSLPNLYTGYVHRSGNLQILATVDTTVYCSY
;
A
#
# COMPACT_ATOMS: atom_id res chain seq x y z
N MET A 1 -65.96 -8.10 -11.54
CA MET A 1 -65.29 -6.79 -11.60
C MET A 1 -64.50 -6.63 -10.30
N PHE A 2 -63.17 -6.46 -10.44
CA PHE A 2 -62.17 -5.78 -9.60
C PHE A 2 -62.39 -5.70 -8.07
N ALA A 3 -61.40 -5.86 -7.19
CA ALA A 3 -60.00 -6.26 -7.24
C ALA A 3 -59.58 -6.46 -5.77
N HIS A 4 -58.80 -7.50 -5.46
CA HIS A 4 -58.07 -7.59 -4.20
C HIS A 4 -56.96 -6.53 -4.19
N GLY A 5 -57.08 -5.48 -3.36
CA GLY A 5 -56.00 -4.56 -3.01
C GLY A 5 -55.44 -4.95 -1.63
N ASN A 6 -54.27 -5.58 -1.56
CA ASN A 6 -52.95 -4.96 -1.45
C ASN A 6 -52.77 -4.11 -0.18
N SER A 7 -52.31 -4.76 0.88
CA SER A 7 -51.34 -4.15 1.81
C SER A 7 -50.45 -5.24 2.41
N LEU A 8 -49.72 -5.93 1.52
CA LEU A 8 -48.47 -6.61 1.87
C LEU A 8 -47.42 -5.53 2.13
N PHE A 9 -47.61 -4.82 3.25
CA PHE A 9 -46.58 -4.03 3.87
C PHE A 9 -45.49 -5.03 4.29
N LEU A 10 -44.23 -4.74 3.94
CA LEU A 10 -43.01 -5.50 4.29
C LEU A 10 -42.46 -6.50 3.27
N LEU A 11 -42.62 -6.26 1.96
CA LEU A 11 -41.62 -6.70 0.97
C LEU A 11 -40.93 -5.47 0.40
N GLN A 12 -39.75 -5.14 0.96
CA GLN A 12 -38.64 -4.35 0.37
C GLN A 12 -37.79 -3.70 1.49
N LEU A 13 -37.35 -4.47 2.48
CA LEU A 13 -36.02 -4.24 3.00
C LEU A 13 -35.09 -5.15 2.21
N ALA A 14 -34.65 -4.58 1.09
CA ALA A 14 -33.59 -5.11 0.26
C ALA A 14 -32.39 -5.41 1.15
N LEU A 15 -32.19 -6.69 1.42
CA LEU A 15 -30.96 -7.44 1.18
C LEU A 15 -29.76 -6.57 0.77
N VAL A 16 -29.26 -5.75 1.69
CA VAL A 16 -27.93 -5.16 1.65
C VAL A 16 -27.36 -5.26 3.06
N LEU A 17 -27.35 -6.49 3.60
CA LEU A 17 -26.22 -6.90 4.42
C LEU A 17 -25.02 -6.86 3.47
N VAL A 18 -24.43 -5.66 3.35
CA VAL A 18 -23.05 -5.50 2.91
C VAL A 18 -22.28 -6.36 3.89
N THR A 19 -22.01 -7.59 3.45
CA THR A 19 -20.91 -8.37 3.95
C THR A 19 -19.77 -7.37 4.06
N SER A 20 -19.35 -7.09 5.28
CA SER A 20 -18.02 -6.58 5.53
C SER A 20 -17.10 -7.60 4.88
N VAL A 21 -16.82 -7.37 3.60
CA VAL A 21 -15.68 -7.92 2.91
C VAL A 21 -14.55 -7.39 3.76
N ASN A 22 -14.13 -8.23 4.70
CA ASN A 22 -12.80 -8.21 5.22
C ASN A 22 -11.93 -8.21 3.98
N LEU A 23 -11.60 -7.02 3.49
CA LEU A 23 -10.53 -6.81 2.54
C LEU A 23 -9.26 -7.02 3.36
N VAL A 24 -9.08 -8.23 3.88
CA VAL A 24 -7.76 -8.79 4.02
C VAL A 24 -7.32 -8.92 2.58
N VAL A 25 -6.69 -7.87 2.07
CA VAL A 25 -5.75 -8.00 0.96
C VAL A 25 -4.68 -8.93 1.52
N THR A 26 -4.91 -10.23 1.46
CA THR A 26 -3.84 -11.19 1.59
C THR A 26 -3.00 -10.98 0.36
N GLU A 27 -1.95 -10.18 0.50
CA GLU A 27 -0.82 -9.98 -0.43
C GLU A 27 -0.11 -11.30 -0.83
N ALA A 28 -0.71 -12.46 -0.56
CA ALA A 28 -0.10 -13.78 -0.65
C ALA A 28 0.35 -14.20 -2.06
N GLY A 29 -0.05 -13.48 -3.11
CA GLY A 29 0.37 -13.73 -4.50
C GLY A 29 1.45 -12.81 -5.05
N TYR A 30 1.69 -11.64 -4.44
CA TYR A 30 2.74 -10.69 -4.83
C TYR A 30 4.08 -10.99 -4.13
N ASN A 31 4.08 -11.98 -3.24
CA ASN A 31 4.95 -12.00 -2.06
C ASN A 31 6.35 -12.64 -2.20
N ASN A 32 6.65 -13.40 -3.26
CA ASN A 32 7.93 -14.13 -3.30
C ASN A 32 9.12 -13.30 -3.77
N TYR A 33 8.88 -12.22 -4.52
CA TYR A 33 9.93 -11.34 -5.05
C TYR A 33 9.83 -9.91 -4.53
N CYS A 34 8.99 -9.69 -3.52
CA CYS A 34 8.82 -8.42 -2.86
C CYS A 34 9.34 -8.47 -1.43
N ALA A 35 9.84 -7.34 -0.95
CA ALA A 35 10.20 -7.12 0.43
C ALA A 35 9.62 -5.80 0.92
N THR A 36 9.23 -5.81 2.20
CA THR A 36 8.60 -4.66 2.84
C THR A 36 9.47 -4.18 3.99
N ALA A 37 9.71 -2.88 4.05
CA ALA A 37 10.29 -2.22 5.21
C ALA A 37 9.31 -1.18 5.75
N ASN A 38 9.40 -0.90 7.05
CA ASN A 38 8.55 0.07 7.72
C ASN A 38 9.36 0.91 8.70
N TYR A 39 8.93 2.16 8.92
CA TYR A 39 9.48 3.03 9.96
C TYR A 39 8.36 3.88 10.57
N GLY A 40 8.39 4.09 11.89
CA GLY A 40 7.43 4.94 12.60
C GLY A 40 6.04 4.32 12.80
N ASP A 41 5.05 5.16 13.11
CA ASP A 41 3.67 4.78 13.37
C ASP A 41 2.86 4.68 12.08
N ARG A 42 2.28 3.50 11.83
CA ARG A 42 1.47 3.21 10.63
C ARG A 42 -0.04 3.26 10.88
N ASN A 43 -0.45 3.73 12.06
CA ASN A 43 -1.87 3.93 12.37
C ASN A 43 -2.40 5.27 11.86
N GLY A 44 -1.57 6.13 11.25
CA GLY A 44 -2.02 7.39 10.66
C GLY A 44 -2.86 7.22 9.38
N LEU A 45 -3.29 8.33 8.81
CA LEU A 45 -3.94 8.38 7.50
C LEU A 45 -2.92 7.97 6.40
N PRO A 46 -3.16 6.88 5.66
CA PRO A 46 -2.23 6.44 4.61
C PRO A 46 -2.34 7.32 3.36
N VAL A 47 -1.19 7.74 2.84
CA VAL A 47 -1.04 8.51 1.60
C VAL A 47 -0.05 7.76 0.69
N PRO A 48 -0.54 7.04 -0.34
CA PRO A 48 0.34 6.41 -1.31
C PRO A 48 1.03 7.48 -2.16
N LEU A 49 2.33 7.33 -2.35
CA LEU A 49 3.12 8.14 -3.26
C LEU A 49 3.13 7.51 -4.66
N GLN A 50 3.55 8.30 -5.66
CA GLN A 50 3.77 7.76 -6.99
C GLN A 50 4.85 6.66 -6.93
N PRO A 51 4.60 5.48 -7.52
CA PRO A 51 5.61 4.42 -7.60
C PRO A 51 6.89 4.91 -8.28
N THR A 52 8.03 4.49 -7.76
CA THR A 52 9.35 4.75 -8.34
C THR A 52 10.02 3.43 -8.72
N THR A 53 11.20 3.50 -9.32
CA THR A 53 11.92 2.30 -9.76
C THR A 53 13.40 2.36 -9.41
N VAL A 54 13.97 1.21 -9.07
CA VAL A 54 15.41 1.00 -9.07
C VAL A 54 15.80 0.51 -10.47
N GLN A 55 16.70 1.23 -11.12
CA GLN A 55 17.09 0.96 -12.51
C GLN A 55 17.76 -0.42 -12.65
N ALA A 56 17.71 -0.97 -13.87
CA ALA A 56 18.45 -2.17 -14.22
C ALA A 56 19.96 -1.98 -14.01
N GLY A 57 20.66 -3.05 -13.62
CA GLY A 57 22.09 -3.05 -13.31
C GLY A 57 22.46 -2.44 -11.95
N VAL A 58 21.51 -1.80 -11.24
CA VAL A 58 21.77 -1.21 -9.93
C VAL A 58 21.52 -2.25 -8.84
N ARG A 59 22.56 -2.58 -8.08
CA ARG A 59 22.50 -3.49 -6.94
C ARG A 59 21.99 -2.79 -5.68
N ASP A 60 22.62 -1.68 -5.32
CA ASP A 60 22.33 -0.92 -4.12
C ASP A 60 21.74 0.43 -4.50
N ALA A 61 20.57 0.75 -3.97
CA ALA A 61 19.87 1.99 -4.26
C ALA A 61 19.40 2.69 -2.99
N ARG A 62 19.50 4.01 -3.01
CA ARG A 62 18.84 4.88 -2.03
C ARG A 62 17.50 5.33 -2.59
N VAL A 63 16.44 5.15 -1.83
CA VAL A 63 15.09 5.63 -2.14
C VAL A 63 14.82 6.86 -1.28
N ALA A 64 14.59 8.00 -1.92
CA ALA A 64 14.14 9.20 -1.23
C ALA A 64 12.62 9.09 -0.98
N VAL A 65 12.19 9.41 0.24
CA VAL A 65 10.77 9.45 0.61
C VAL A 65 10.40 10.91 0.85
N ASP A 66 9.51 11.45 0.02
CA ASP A 66 9.00 12.83 0.12
C ASP A 66 7.93 12.98 1.21
N ALA A 67 8.19 12.44 2.40
CA ALA A 67 7.23 12.35 3.50
C ALA A 67 6.70 13.71 3.98
N GLY A 68 7.54 14.75 3.91
CA GLY A 68 7.16 16.09 4.35
C GLY A 68 6.13 16.79 3.45
N MET A 69 6.02 16.39 2.17
CA MET A 69 5.05 16.95 1.22
C MET A 69 3.83 16.07 1.02
N ALA A 70 3.88 14.82 1.48
CA ALA A 70 2.78 13.87 1.36
C ALA A 70 1.57 14.26 2.23
N CYS A 71 1.83 14.86 3.39
CA CYS A 71 0.80 15.21 4.35
C CYS A 71 0.19 16.59 4.06
N ALA A 72 -1.11 16.75 4.35
CA ALA A 72 -1.75 18.06 4.32
C ALA A 72 -1.03 19.03 5.29
N PRO A 73 -1.04 20.36 5.06
CA PRO A 73 -0.22 21.32 5.82
C PRO A 73 -0.39 21.31 7.34
N SER A 74 -1.54 20.85 7.86
CA SER A 74 -1.82 20.73 9.30
C SER A 74 -1.47 19.37 9.89
N LYS A 75 -0.99 18.43 9.08
CA LYS A 75 -0.63 17.07 9.45
C LYS A 75 0.87 16.86 9.28
N HIS A 76 1.44 15.93 10.04
CA HIS A 76 2.85 15.57 9.93
C HIS A 76 3.02 14.08 9.63
N PRO A 77 4.10 13.70 8.93
CA PRO A 77 4.40 12.28 8.71
C PRO A 77 4.75 11.62 10.04
N VAL A 78 4.08 10.51 10.34
CA VAL A 78 4.27 9.70 11.55
C VAL A 78 4.87 8.32 11.25
N GLY A 79 4.70 7.84 10.01
CA GLY A 79 5.30 6.58 9.56
C GLY A 79 5.44 6.48 8.05
N VAL A 80 6.14 5.46 7.61
CA VAL A 80 6.31 5.10 6.20
C VAL A 80 6.40 3.59 6.05
N SER A 81 5.83 3.09 4.95
CA SER A 81 6.00 1.72 4.45
C SER A 81 6.56 1.80 3.03
N ILE A 82 7.58 1.00 2.73
CA ILE A 82 8.02 0.77 1.36
C ILE A 82 7.93 -0.71 1.03
N ILE A 83 7.40 -1.01 -0.15
CA ILE A 83 7.36 -2.34 -0.74
C ILE A 83 8.22 -2.27 -1.99
N VAL A 84 9.20 -3.16 -2.09
CA VAL A 84 10.10 -3.22 -3.24
C VAL A 84 10.04 -4.60 -3.85
N CYS A 85 9.74 -4.65 -5.14
CA CYS A 85 9.55 -5.87 -5.89
C CYS A 85 10.57 -5.98 -7.01
N ASP A 86 11.31 -7.08 -7.01
CA ASP A 86 12.10 -7.50 -8.16
C ASP A 86 11.37 -8.57 -8.95
N TYR A 87 11.97 -9.01 -10.05
CA TYR A 87 11.36 -10.01 -10.92
C TYR A 87 11.69 -11.46 -10.55
N ASP A 88 12.82 -11.67 -9.89
CA ASP A 88 13.41 -12.99 -9.73
C ASP A 88 13.78 -13.34 -8.28
N VAL A 89 14.18 -12.36 -7.47
CA VAL A 89 14.51 -12.56 -6.05
C VAL A 89 14.05 -11.37 -5.24
N SER A 90 13.45 -11.62 -4.08
CA SER A 90 13.07 -10.57 -3.13
C SER A 90 14.29 -9.73 -2.69
N PRO A 91 14.27 -8.40 -2.87
CA PRO A 91 15.35 -7.52 -2.40
C PRO A 91 15.45 -7.50 -0.87
N ALA A 92 16.59 -7.08 -0.34
CA ALA A 92 16.66 -6.65 1.05
C ALA A 92 16.36 -5.15 1.12
N VAL A 93 15.48 -4.75 2.04
CA VAL A 93 14.99 -3.37 2.14
C VAL A 93 15.06 -2.89 3.58
N SER A 94 15.47 -1.64 3.79
CA SER A 94 15.49 -1.02 5.11
C SER A 94 15.07 0.45 5.06
N LEU A 95 14.52 0.93 6.17
CA LEU A 95 14.15 2.33 6.38
C LEU A 95 14.77 2.82 7.69
N PRO A 96 15.92 3.51 7.67
CA PRO A 96 16.50 4.12 8.87
C PRO A 96 15.69 5.28 9.44
N ASN A 97 14.85 5.93 8.63
CA ASN A 97 14.03 7.08 9.03
C ASN A 97 12.86 7.29 8.06
N LEU A 98 12.05 8.33 8.29
CA LEU A 98 10.89 8.70 7.48
C LEU A 98 11.21 9.14 6.04
N TYR A 99 12.46 9.50 5.73
CA TYR A 99 12.83 10.21 4.51
C TYR A 99 13.77 9.43 3.60
N THR A 100 14.29 8.29 4.05
CA THR A 100 15.29 7.53 3.31
C THR A 100 15.09 6.04 3.53
N GLY A 101 15.02 5.31 2.42
CA GLY A 101 15.11 3.85 2.37
C GLY A 101 16.35 3.39 1.61
N TYR A 102 16.78 2.17 1.91
CA TYR A 102 17.84 1.48 1.18
C TYR A 102 17.32 0.16 0.63
N VAL A 103 17.71 -0.13 -0.61
CA VAL A 103 17.37 -1.35 -1.33
C VAL A 103 18.67 -2.03 -1.74
N HIS A 104 18.78 -3.32 -1.46
CA HIS A 104 19.83 -4.19 -1.93
C HIS A 104 19.20 -5.33 -2.75
N ARG A 105 19.46 -5.34 -4.06
CA ARG A 105 18.95 -6.33 -4.99
C ARG A 105 19.97 -7.46 -5.15
N SER A 106 19.55 -8.71 -4.89
CA SER A 106 20.42 -9.90 -4.94
C SER A 106 20.22 -10.77 -6.19
N GLY A 107 19.19 -10.50 -6.99
CA GLY A 107 18.89 -11.20 -8.24
C GLY A 107 19.77 -10.82 -9.43
N ASN A 108 19.27 -11.07 -10.63
CA ASN A 108 19.97 -10.93 -11.91
C ASN A 108 20.13 -9.47 -12.37
N LEU A 109 19.43 -8.52 -11.74
CA LEU A 109 19.48 -7.06 -12.01
C LEU A 109 19.15 -6.65 -13.46
N GLN A 110 18.71 -7.57 -14.31
CA GLN A 110 18.51 -7.30 -15.75
C GLN A 110 17.33 -6.37 -16.02
N ILE A 111 16.36 -6.32 -15.11
CA ILE A 111 15.20 -5.44 -15.23
C ILE A 111 15.09 -4.48 -14.03
N LEU A 112 14.14 -3.57 -14.10
CA LEU A 112 13.84 -2.64 -13.01
C LEU A 112 13.22 -3.38 -11.82
N ALA A 113 13.44 -2.86 -10.62
CA ALA A 113 12.62 -3.19 -9.46
C ALA A 113 11.64 -2.03 -9.19
N THR A 114 10.41 -2.36 -8.84
CA THR A 114 9.36 -1.37 -8.50
C THR A 114 9.44 -1.05 -7.03
N VAL A 115 9.27 0.23 -6.68
CA VAL A 115 9.23 0.72 -5.30
C VAL A 115 7.92 1.45 -5.06
N ASP A 116 7.04 0.83 -4.28
CA ASP A 116 5.79 1.41 -3.82
C ASP A 116 5.99 1.99 -2.42
N THR A 117 5.60 3.24 -2.22
CA THR A 117 5.81 3.97 -0.97
C THR A 117 4.49 4.49 -0.44
N THR A 118 4.21 4.24 0.84
CA THR A 118 3.06 4.81 1.57
C THR A 118 3.57 5.60 2.76
N VAL A 119 3.19 6.87 2.83
CA VAL A 119 3.44 7.73 4.00
C VAL A 119 2.19 7.72 4.87
N TYR A 120 2.36 7.62 6.18
CA TYR A 120 1.28 7.70 7.15
C TYR A 120 1.33 9.06 7.83
N CYS A 121 0.24 9.82 7.75
CA CYS A 121 0.11 11.16 8.32
C CYS A 121 -0.70 11.13 9.61
N SER A 122 -0.40 12.02 10.56
CA SER A 122 -1.20 12.18 11.78
C SER A 122 -2.68 12.43 11.47
N TYR A 123 -3.59 11.91 12.32
CA TYR A 123 -5.03 12.17 12.24
C TYR A 123 -5.42 13.62 12.49
#